data_AF-A0A286XG23-F1
#
_entry.id   AF-A0A286XG23-F1
#
_cell.length_a   1.000
_cell.length_b   1.000
_cell.length_c   1.000
_cell.angle_alpha   90.00
_cell.angle_beta   90.00
_cell.angle_gamma   90.00
#
_symmetry.space_group_name_H-M   'P 1'
#
loop_
_entity.id
_entity.type
_entity.pdbx_description
1 polymer ?
#
loop_
_entity_poly.entity_id
_entity_poly.type
_entity_poly.pdbx_seq_one_letter_code
_entity_poly.pdbx_strand_id
1 'polypeptide(L)'
;MAESSDRLYRAECAKSGRASCKKCGESIPRDSLRMAFMVQSPMCQGKVPHWYHFSCLWKVGHSIRQPGIEVDGFSELRWDDQQKVKKAAEAGGSHPPLPCCQLL
;
A
#
# COMPACT_ATOMS: atom_id res chain seq x y z
N MET A 1 -23.13 -4.15 6.68
CA MET A 1 -21.83 -3.57 7.07
C MET A 1 -21.19 -2.99 5.82
N ALA A 2 -21.57 -1.77 5.46
CA ALA A 2 -21.23 -1.13 4.20
C ALA A 2 -20.81 0.31 4.51
N GLU A 3 -19.54 0.64 4.25
CA GLU A 3 -19.04 1.97 3.84
C GLU A 3 -17.49 2.00 3.89
N SER A 4 -16.86 1.09 3.15
CA SER A 4 -15.38 1.05 3.00
C SER A 4 -14.92 1.07 1.54
N SER A 5 -15.84 0.95 0.58
CA SER A 5 -15.51 0.65 -0.82
C SER A 5 -15.19 1.86 -1.69
N ASP A 6 -15.24 3.09 -1.17
CA ASP A 6 -14.92 4.27 -1.98
C ASP A 6 -13.44 4.68 -1.93
N ARG A 7 -12.73 4.34 -0.85
CA ARG A 7 -11.34 4.74 -0.65
C ARG A 7 -10.42 4.16 -1.71
N LEU A 8 -9.48 4.97 -2.20
CA LEU A 8 -8.53 4.61 -3.26
C LEU A 8 -7.48 3.61 -2.79
N TYR A 9 -7.15 3.65 -1.50
CA TYR A 9 -6.15 2.79 -0.90
C TYR A 9 -6.75 1.96 0.23
N ARG A 10 -6.11 0.84 0.54
CA ARG A 10 -6.42 0.00 1.72
C ARG A 10 -5.12 -0.41 2.39
N ALA A 11 -5.09 -0.46 3.71
CA ALA A 11 -3.96 -0.97 4.48
C ALA A 11 -4.44 -1.95 5.55
N GLU A 12 -3.75 -3.08 5.68
CA GLU A 12 -4.04 -4.08 6.70
C GLU A 12 -2.80 -4.92 7.01
N CYS A 13 -2.78 -5.54 8.18
CA CYS A 13 -1.87 -6.66 8.44
C CYS A 13 -2.37 -7.90 7.70
N ALA A 14 -1.47 -8.56 6.98
CA ALA A 14 -1.82 -9.67 6.11
C ALA A 14 -2.38 -10.86 6.91
N LYS A 15 -3.69 -11.13 6.78
CA LYS A 15 -4.34 -12.29 7.44
C LYS A 15 -3.79 -13.64 6.96
N SER A 16 -3.27 -13.67 5.74
CA SER A 16 -2.71 -14.86 5.07
C SER A 16 -1.62 -14.45 4.08
N GLY A 17 -0.69 -15.37 3.83
CA GLY A 17 0.43 -15.20 2.89
C GLY A 17 0.10 -15.44 1.41
N ARG A 18 -1.18 -15.55 1.05
CA ARG A 18 -1.63 -15.89 -0.32
C ARG A 18 -1.62 -14.70 -1.29
N ALA A 19 -1.49 -13.47 -0.81
CA ALA A 19 -1.47 -12.30 -1.67
C ALA A 19 -0.08 -12.12 -2.28
N SER A 20 -0.02 -11.80 -3.57
CA SER A 20 1.23 -11.54 -4.28
C SER A 20 1.37 -10.05 -4.56
N CYS A 21 2.57 -9.50 -4.33
CA CYS A 21 2.85 -8.10 -4.58
C CYS A 21 2.85 -7.81 -6.07
N LYS A 22 2.03 -6.85 -6.53
CA LYS A 22 1.95 -6.46 -7.94
C LYS A 22 3.18 -5.73 -8.49
N LYS A 23 4.14 -5.33 -7.63
CA LYS A 23 5.39 -4.65 -8.03
C LYS A 23 6.57 -5.61 -8.18
N CYS A 24 6.82 -6.48 -7.20
CA CYS A 24 7.95 -7.43 -7.24
C CYS A 24 7.56 -8.87 -7.59
N GLY A 25 6.27 -9.20 -7.57
CA GLY A 25 5.76 -10.55 -7.86
C GLY A 25 5.85 -11.53 -6.68
N GLU A 26 6.58 -11.20 -5.62
CA GLU A 26 6.75 -12.06 -4.44
C GLU A 26 5.49 -12.16 -3.58
N SER A 27 5.37 -13.27 -2.84
CA SER A 27 4.30 -13.48 -1.86
C SER A 27 4.47 -12.57 -0.66
N ILE A 28 3.38 -11.91 -0.26
CA ILE A 28 3.35 -11.04 0.92
C ILE A 28 3.20 -11.91 2.17
N PRO A 29 4.13 -11.86 3.13
CA PRO A 29 4.09 -12.72 4.30
C PRO A 29 2.87 -12.44 5.19
N ARG A 30 2.35 -13.48 5.86
CA ARG A 30 1.32 -13.34 6.90
C ARG A 30 1.83 -12.43 8.02
N ASP A 31 0.93 -11.68 8.63
CA ASP A 31 1.20 -10.75 9.74
C ASP A 31 2.06 -9.53 9.35
N SER A 32 2.43 -9.39 8.07
CA SER A 32 3.13 -8.20 7.58
C SER A 32 2.18 -7.09 7.16
N LEU A 33 2.59 -5.84 7.38
CA LEU A 33 1.87 -4.67 6.88
C LEU A 33 1.90 -4.65 5.34
N ARG A 34 0.72 -4.69 4.74
CA ARG A 34 0.54 -4.58 3.29
C ARG A 34 -0.44 -3.48 2.95
N MET A 35 -0.27 -2.93 1.75
CA MET A 35 -1.14 -1.89 1.23
C MET A 35 -1.71 -2.32 -0.11
N ALA A 36 -2.89 -1.86 -0.44
CA ALA A 36 -3.52 -2.07 -1.73
C ALA A 36 -3.99 -0.77 -2.35
N PHE A 37 -3.98 -0.77 -3.68
CA PHE A 37 -4.67 0.22 -4.49
C PHE A 37 -5.95 -0.40 -5.03
N MET A 38 -7.08 0.28 -4.83
CA MET A 38 -8.41 -0.20 -5.24
C MET A 38 -8.63 0.15 -6.70
N VAL A 39 -8.55 -0.85 -7.58
CA VAL A 39 -8.69 -0.67 -9.03
C VAL A 39 -10.06 -1.15 -9.47
N GLN A 40 -10.74 -0.39 -10.33
CA GLN A 40 -11.98 -0.87 -10.96
C GLN A 40 -11.65 -2.04 -11.90
N SER A 41 -12.22 -3.22 -11.65
CA SER A 41 -12.03 -4.36 -12.54
C SER A 41 -12.96 -4.24 -13.75
N PRO A 42 -12.49 -4.45 -14.98
CA PRO A 42 -13.37 -4.55 -16.15
C PRO A 42 -14.18 -5.86 -16.15
N MET A 43 -13.74 -6.89 -15.41
CA MET A 43 -14.39 -8.20 -15.38
C MET A 43 -15.31 -8.42 -14.18
N CYS A 44 -15.25 -7.55 -13.17
CA CYS A 44 -16.10 -7.63 -11.99
C CYS A 44 -16.83 -6.31 -11.80
N GLN A 45 -18.11 -6.35 -11.45
CA GLN A 45 -18.83 -5.15 -10.99
C GLN A 45 -18.33 -4.77 -9.58
N GLY A 46 -17.13 -4.16 -9.51
CA GLY A 46 -16.53 -3.72 -8.26
C GLY A 46 -15.04 -3.35 -8.37
N LYS A 47 -14.55 -2.67 -7.33
CA LYS A 47 -13.13 -2.40 -7.14
C LYS A 47 -12.45 -3.62 -6.53
N VAL A 48 -11.30 -3.98 -7.07
CA VAL A 48 -10.45 -5.08 -6.58
C VAL A 48 -9.16 -4.53 -5.96
N PRO A 49 -8.71 -5.08 -4.82
CA PRO A 49 -7.47 -4.63 -4.20
C PRO A 49 -6.25 -5.20 -4.95
N HIS A 50 -5.43 -4.32 -5.50
CA HIS A 50 -4.08 -4.68 -5.95
C HIS A 50 -3.12 -4.59 -4.78
N TRP A 51 -2.72 -5.73 -4.23
CA TRP A 51 -1.83 -5.78 -3.07
C TRP A 51 -0.37 -5.50 -3.40
N TYR A 52 0.30 -4.79 -2.49
CA TYR A 52 1.71 -4.46 -2.52
C TYR A 52 2.31 -4.65 -1.12
N HIS A 53 3.61 -4.97 -1.07
CA HIS A 53 4.38 -4.73 0.15
C HIS A 53 4.33 -3.24 0.51
N PHE A 54 4.40 -2.93 1.80
CA PHE A 54 4.45 -1.55 2.29
C PHE A 54 5.48 -0.70 1.54
N SER A 55 6.71 -1.18 1.38
CA SER A 55 7.78 -0.47 0.67
C SER A 55 7.57 -0.42 -0.85
N CYS A 56 6.97 -1.45 -1.44
CA CYS A 56 6.74 -1.55 -2.87
C CYS A 56 5.70 -0.55 -3.38
N LEU A 57 4.68 -0.24 -2.58
CA LEU A 57 3.65 0.73 -2.97
C LEU A 57 4.26 2.08 -3.34
N TRP A 58 5.17 2.57 -2.50
CA TRP A 58 5.83 3.87 -2.71
C TRP A 58 6.77 3.87 -3.92
N LYS A 59 7.40 2.73 -4.23
CA LYS A 59 8.23 2.55 -5.44
C LYS A 59 7.43 2.51 -6.75
N VAL A 60 6.10 2.41 -6.67
CA VAL A 60 5.21 2.50 -7.85
C VAL A 60 4.87 3.97 -8.16
N GLY A 61 5.14 4.89 -7.23
CA GLY A 61 4.80 6.32 -7.40
C GLY A 61 3.40 6.68 -6.88
N HIS A 62 2.80 5.84 -6.02
CA HIS A 62 1.58 6.22 -5.32
C HIS A 62 1.88 7.29 -4.27
N SER A 63 1.14 8.39 -4.34
CA SER A 63 1.25 9.51 -3.40
C SER A 63 -0.04 9.59 -2.58
N ILE A 64 0.07 9.32 -1.29
CA ILE A 64 -1.02 9.45 -0.32
C ILE A 64 -0.79 10.75 0.43
N ARG A 65 -1.77 11.65 0.47
CA ARG A 65 -1.66 12.94 1.15
C ARG A 65 -2.23 12.89 2.56
N GLN A 66 -3.37 12.23 2.72
CA GLN A 66 -4.12 12.12 3.96
C GLN A 66 -4.45 10.65 4.24
N PRO A 67 -3.51 9.89 4.85
CA PRO A 67 -3.70 8.46 5.11
C PRO A 67 -4.97 8.12 5.89
N GLY A 68 -5.39 8.97 6.83
CA GLY A 68 -6.60 8.72 7.63
C GLY A 68 -7.91 8.76 6.85
N ILE A 69 -7.93 9.40 5.67
CA ILE A 69 -9.12 9.56 4.83
C ILE A 69 -9.01 8.68 3.59
N GLU A 70 -7.85 8.69 2.92
CA GLU A 70 -7.63 8.00 1.65
C GLU A 70 -7.40 6.50 1.78
N VAL A 71 -6.95 6.04 2.96
CA VAL A 71 -6.59 4.63 3.20
C VAL A 71 -7.65 3.96 4.06
N ASP A 72 -8.36 3.01 3.47
CA ASP A 72 -9.26 2.09 4.16
C ASP A 72 -8.48 1.19 5.12
N GLY A 73 -9.03 0.92 6.30
CA GLY A 73 -8.37 0.15 7.35
C GLY A 73 -7.27 0.88 8.11
N PHE A 74 -6.95 2.14 7.79
CA PHE A 74 -5.91 2.91 8.50
C PHE A 74 -6.15 2.99 10.02
N SER A 75 -7.38 3.27 10.44
CA SER A 75 -7.74 3.38 11.86
C SER A 75 -7.71 2.04 12.60
N GLU A 76 -7.78 0.92 11.88
CA GLU A 76 -7.70 -0.44 12.44
C GLU A 76 -6.25 -0.91 12.63
N LEU A 77 -5.28 -0.23 12.01
CA LEU A 77 -3.86 -0.52 12.20
C LEU A 77 -3.40 -0.17 13.61
N ARG A 78 -2.35 -0.85 14.07
CA ARG A 78 -1.66 -0.47 15.32
C ARG A 78 -1.08 0.93 15.18
N TRP A 79 -0.97 1.65 16.29
CA TRP A 79 -0.46 3.03 16.30
C TRP A 79 0.93 3.14 15.63
N ASP A 80 1.83 2.18 15.85
CA ASP A 80 3.15 2.16 15.20
C ASP A 80 3.05 2.10 13.67
N ASP A 81 2.21 1.21 13.14
CA ASP A 81 1.95 1.10 11.70
C ASP A 81 1.29 2.35 11.13
N GLN A 82 0.38 2.98 11.88
CA GLN A 82 -0.22 4.27 11.49
C GLN A 82 0.84 5.36 11.36
N GLN A 83 1.78 5.46 12.31
CA GLN A 83 2.89 6.42 12.23
C GLN A 83 3.82 6.11 11.06
N LYS A 84 4.08 4.83 10.82
CA LYS A 84 4.91 4.37 9.70
C LYS A 84 4.32 4.76 8.34
N VAL A 85 3.01 4.56 8.15
CA VAL A 85 2.30 4.96 6.92
C VAL A 85 2.31 6.48 6.76
N LYS A 86 2.03 7.25 7.83
CA LYS A 86 2.08 8.73 7.80
C LYS A 86 3.45 9.23 7.39
N LYS A 87 4.50 8.74 8.05
CA LYS A 87 5.88 9.12 7.74
C LYS A 87 6.27 8.79 6.29
N ALA A 88 5.86 7.64 5.78
CA ALA A 88 6.16 7.26 4.40
C ALA A 88 5.38 8.09 3.37
N ALA A 89 4.15 8.48 3.69
CA ALA A 89 3.31 9.38 2.89
C ALA A 89 3.94 10.78 2.79
N GLU A 90 4.40 11.33 3.90
CA GLU A 90 5.09 12.63 3.95
C GLU A 90 6.45 12.59 3.22
N ALA A 91 7.16 11.47 3.30
CA ALA A 91 8.44 11.28 2.61
C ALA A 91 8.32 11.09 1.09
N GLY A 92 7.10 11.01 0.52
CA GLY A 92 6.90 10.83 -0.92
C GLY A 92 7.44 9.50 -1.47
N GLY A 93 7.59 8.50 -0.60
CA GLY A 93 8.32 7.28 -0.90
C GLY A 93 9.82 7.44 -0.69
N SER A 94 10.36 6.62 0.22
CA SER A 94 11.79 6.54 0.48
C SER A 94 12.52 6.00 -0.75
N HIS A 95 12.90 6.92 -1.64
CA HIS A 95 14.04 6.71 -2.50
C HIS A 95 15.29 6.88 -1.63
N PRO A 96 16.13 5.84 -1.42
CA PRO A 96 17.52 6.16 -1.09
C PRO A 96 18.03 7.04 -2.24
N PRO A 97 18.71 8.17 -1.99
CA PRO A 97 19.31 8.93 -3.08
C PRO A 97 20.21 7.95 -3.84
N LEU A 98 19.81 7.58 -5.05
CA LEU A 98 20.72 6.89 -5.95
C LEU A 98 21.93 7.80 -6.08
N PRO A 99 23.15 7.33 -5.76
CA PRO A 99 24.34 8.12 -6.05
C PRO A 99 24.38 8.36 -7.56
N CYS A 100 24.65 9.61 -7.92
CA CYS A 100 24.74 10.16 -9.28
C CYS A 100 25.89 9.58 -10.12
N CYS A 101 26.32 8.33 -9.90
CA CYS A 101 27.50 7.76 -10.55
C CYS A 101 27.30 6.26 -10.82
N GLN A 102 26.86 5.89 -12.02
CA GLN A 102 27.58 4.91 -12.84
C GLN A 102 27.04 4.94 -14.27
N LEU A 103 27.47 5.94 -15.04
CA LEU A 103 27.66 5.79 -16.48
C LEU A 103 29.02 5.11 -16.66
N LEU A 104 29.00 3.85 -17.07
CA LEU A 104 30.09 3.16 -17.76
C LEU A 104 29.47 2.46 -18.96
#